data_AF-A0A8M1KNV4-F1
#
_entry.id   AF-A0A8M1KNV4-F1
#
_cell.length_a   1.000
_cell.length_b   1.000
_cell.length_c   1.000
_cell.angle_alpha   90.00
_cell.angle_beta   90.00
_cell.angle_gamma   90.00
#
_symmetry.space_group_name_H-M   'P 1'
#
loop_
_entity.id
_entity.type
_entity.pdbx_description
1 polymer ?
#
loop_
_entity_poly.entity_id
_entity_poly.type
_entity_poly.pdbx_seq_one_letter_code
_entity_poly.pdbx_strand_id
1 'polypeptide(L)'
;MFYESFFFYIFKVVLDRQYRDTSFKLWTAQGFYLSLLLIKICCSEFKVTVPSSLVVTLGQPVVLPCSFSVGNVWQPESIVITWRRGLEVVHSFYLNRDQLKHQNPHYVKRTSLYQSEMQKGNASLRLENVTIEDRGEYICYVSSQRGGGRKIFPLKVAALYSEPVLQFSVQPGSVTVLLTSGGGFPAPTLSWLQGHEDLTNSTETRLTRDTLSGLYNVSSTLTLKDNSNATLSFILKNEDLIQEIRRNISLLFGR
;
A
#
# COMPACT_ATOMS: atom_id res chain seq x y z
N MET A 1 -28.56 18.62 -27.07
CA MET A 1 -28.94 20.03 -26.83
C MET A 1 -30.43 20.26 -27.12
N PHE A 2 -31.32 19.38 -26.63
CA PHE A 2 -32.78 19.50 -26.84
C PHE A 2 -33.62 19.22 -25.58
N TYR A 3 -33.01 18.75 -24.48
CA TYR A 3 -33.70 18.51 -23.21
C TYR A 3 -33.73 19.72 -22.26
N GLU A 4 -32.83 20.70 -22.45
CA GLU A 4 -32.75 21.92 -21.64
C GLU A 4 -33.93 22.87 -21.90
N SER A 5 -34.43 22.97 -23.14
CA SER A 5 -35.45 23.98 -23.50
C SER A 5 -36.86 23.63 -23.05
N PHE A 6 -37.20 22.34 -22.88
CA PHE A 6 -38.53 21.92 -22.43
C PHE A 6 -38.73 22.12 -20.92
N PHE A 7 -37.65 21.94 -20.14
CA PHE A 7 -37.67 22.09 -18.69
C PHE A 7 -37.87 23.56 -18.26
N PHE A 8 -37.22 24.50 -18.96
CA PHE A 8 -37.39 25.93 -18.71
C PHE A 8 -38.79 26.45 -19.08
N TYR A 9 -39.44 25.90 -20.10
CA TYR A 9 -40.76 26.36 -20.54
C TYR A 9 -41.87 25.98 -19.54
N ILE A 10 -41.83 24.76 -19.00
CA ILE A 10 -42.77 24.31 -17.96
C ILE A 10 -42.56 25.10 -16.66
N PHE A 11 -41.30 25.40 -16.29
CA PHE A 11 -40.99 26.21 -15.11
C PHE A 11 -41.58 27.63 -15.20
N LYS A 12 -41.58 28.23 -16.39
CA LYS A 12 -42.09 29.60 -16.60
C LYS A 12 -43.62 29.67 -16.53
N VAL A 13 -44.33 28.67 -17.07
CA VAL A 13 -45.81 28.60 -17.02
C VAL A 13 -46.32 28.34 -15.59
N VAL A 14 -45.56 27.61 -14.78
CA VAL A 14 -45.92 27.35 -13.38
C VAL A 14 -45.68 28.58 -12.49
N LEU A 15 -44.61 29.34 -12.74
CA LEU A 15 -44.29 30.56 -11.96
C LEU A 15 -45.31 31.69 -12.13
N ASP A 16 -45.88 31.89 -13.33
CA ASP A 16 -46.77 33.02 -13.60
C ASP A 16 -48.17 32.87 -12.96
N ARG A 17 -48.57 31.64 -12.63
CA ARG A 17 -49.84 31.35 -11.93
C ARG A 17 -49.72 31.40 -10.39
N GLN A 18 -48.50 31.58 -9.85
CA GLN A 18 -48.16 31.27 -8.46
C GLN A 18 -48.06 32.48 -7.52
N TYR A 19 -48.33 33.71 -7.99
CA TYR A 19 -48.11 34.95 -7.22
C TYR A 19 -49.23 35.33 -6.22
N ARG A 20 -50.26 34.50 -5.97
CA ARG A 20 -51.48 34.98 -5.27
C ARG A 20 -51.92 34.26 -3.98
N ASP A 21 -51.12 33.37 -3.39
CA ASP A 21 -51.53 32.69 -2.14
C ASP A 21 -50.35 32.37 -1.20
N THR A 22 -50.42 32.84 0.05
CA THR A 22 -49.35 32.69 1.06
C THR A 22 -49.33 31.32 1.74
N SER A 23 -50.42 30.55 1.63
CA SER A 23 -50.58 29.18 2.11
C SER A 23 -49.71 28.17 1.31
N PHE A 24 -49.37 28.53 0.07
CA PHE A 24 -48.57 27.71 -0.85
C PHE A 24 -47.07 27.72 -0.54
N LYS A 25 -46.57 28.73 0.18
CA LYS A 25 -45.12 28.94 0.38
C LYS A 25 -44.44 27.83 1.19
N LEU A 26 -45.15 27.20 2.14
CA LEU A 26 -44.63 26.09 2.94
C LEU A 26 -44.59 24.76 2.16
N TRP A 27 -45.61 24.49 1.34
CA TRP A 27 -45.66 23.31 0.47
C TRP A 27 -44.61 23.38 -0.65
N THR A 28 -44.32 24.57 -1.19
CA THR A 28 -43.27 24.76 -2.20
C THR A 28 -41.87 24.62 -1.63
N ALA A 29 -41.64 25.05 -0.39
CA ALA A 29 -40.33 24.90 0.27
C ALA A 29 -40.06 23.43 0.61
N GLN A 30 -41.04 22.71 1.17
CA GLN A 30 -40.93 21.27 1.42
C GLN A 30 -40.76 20.47 0.11
N GLY A 31 -41.52 20.81 -0.94
CA GLY A 31 -41.39 20.17 -2.26
C GLY A 31 -40.05 20.46 -2.96
N PHE A 32 -39.47 21.65 -2.76
CA PHE A 32 -38.15 22.02 -3.28
C PHE A 32 -37.02 21.35 -2.48
N TYR A 33 -37.16 21.22 -1.17
CA TYR A 33 -36.25 20.42 -0.35
C TYR A 33 -36.33 18.94 -0.71
N LEU A 34 -37.53 18.40 -0.96
CA LEU A 34 -37.71 17.01 -1.41
C LEU A 34 -37.14 16.80 -2.82
N SER A 35 -37.29 17.74 -3.74
CA SER A 35 -36.70 17.67 -5.08
C SER A 35 -35.18 17.79 -5.04
N LEU A 36 -34.60 18.64 -4.19
CA LEU A 36 -33.16 18.69 -3.93
C LEU A 36 -32.65 17.40 -3.27
N LEU A 37 -33.43 16.79 -2.37
CA LEU A 37 -33.13 15.48 -1.78
C LEU A 37 -33.15 14.37 -2.86
N LEU A 38 -34.15 14.38 -3.74
CA LEU A 38 -34.31 13.44 -4.85
C LEU A 38 -33.23 13.62 -5.94
N ILE A 39 -32.78 14.85 -6.20
CA ILE A 39 -31.62 15.16 -7.07
C ILE A 39 -30.32 14.62 -6.45
N LYS A 40 -30.15 14.70 -5.12
CA LYS A 40 -29.03 14.08 -4.40
C LYS A 40 -29.07 12.54 -4.41
N ILE A 41 -30.25 11.94 -4.51
CA ILE A 41 -30.44 10.48 -4.47
C ILE A 41 -30.19 9.80 -5.84
N CYS A 42 -30.21 10.54 -6.95
CA CYS A 42 -30.15 9.94 -8.30
C CYS A 42 -28.74 9.77 -8.89
N CYS A 43 -27.74 10.55 -8.48
CA CYS A 43 -26.40 10.47 -9.03
C CYS A 43 -25.41 9.94 -8.00
N SER A 44 -25.33 8.61 -7.80
CA SER A 44 -24.19 8.08 -7.06
C SER A 44 -22.92 8.34 -7.88
N GLU A 45 -22.03 9.14 -7.31
CA GLU A 45 -20.77 9.55 -7.93
C GLU A 45 -19.87 8.33 -8.18
N PHE A 46 -19.22 8.30 -9.35
CA PHE A 46 -18.24 7.27 -9.67
C PHE A 46 -17.01 7.43 -8.77
N LYS A 47 -16.72 6.43 -7.94
CA LYS A 47 -15.61 6.48 -6.98
C LYS A 47 -14.67 5.31 -7.22
N VAL A 48 -13.37 5.61 -7.19
CA VAL A 48 -12.29 4.61 -7.12
C VAL A 48 -11.73 4.61 -5.70
N THR A 49 -11.52 3.41 -5.15
CA THR A 49 -11.03 3.19 -3.79
C THR A 49 -9.78 2.31 -3.83
N VAL A 50 -8.76 2.74 -3.09
CA VAL A 50 -7.47 2.06 -2.92
C VAL A 50 -7.03 2.27 -1.45
N PRO A 51 -6.10 1.48 -0.91
CA PRO A 51 -5.55 1.69 0.42
C PRO A 51 -4.69 2.95 0.50
N SER A 52 -4.35 3.38 1.70
CA SER A 52 -3.41 4.49 1.93
C SER A 52 -1.95 4.12 1.64
N SER A 53 -1.58 2.86 1.88
CA SER A 53 -0.29 2.25 1.54
C SER A 53 -0.42 0.74 1.58
N LEU A 54 0.50 0.02 0.93
CA LEU A 54 0.55 -1.44 0.99
C LEU A 54 1.99 -1.91 1.20
N VAL A 55 2.21 -2.75 2.21
CA VAL A 55 3.49 -3.45 2.42
C VAL A 55 3.37 -4.87 1.91
N VAL A 56 4.34 -5.32 1.13
CA VAL A 56 4.35 -6.65 0.51
C VAL A 56 5.69 -7.35 0.73
N THR A 57 5.65 -8.68 0.79
CA THR A 57 6.85 -9.50 1.00
C THR A 57 7.55 -9.77 -0.33
N LEU A 58 8.88 -9.62 -0.34
CA LEU A 58 9.72 -9.94 -1.49
C LEU A 58 9.51 -11.38 -1.97
N GLY A 59 9.48 -11.57 -3.28
CA GLY A 59 9.34 -12.86 -3.97
C GLY A 59 7.94 -13.47 -3.94
N GLN A 60 7.05 -12.99 -3.06
CA GLN A 60 5.69 -13.51 -2.95
C GLN A 60 4.75 -12.82 -3.96
N PRO A 61 3.71 -13.53 -4.45
CA PRO A 61 2.65 -12.89 -5.21
C PRO A 61 1.86 -11.93 -4.32
N VAL A 62 1.36 -10.85 -4.91
CA VAL A 62 0.51 -9.89 -4.21
C VAL A 62 -0.64 -9.40 -5.07
N VAL A 63 -1.71 -8.96 -4.42
CA VAL A 63 -2.82 -8.27 -5.05
C VAL A 63 -2.72 -6.80 -4.70
N LEU A 64 -2.62 -5.94 -5.71
CA LEU A 64 -2.76 -4.49 -5.60
C LEU A 64 -4.25 -4.16 -5.63
N PRO A 65 -4.85 -3.80 -4.49
CA PRO A 65 -6.29 -3.62 -4.39
C PRO A 65 -6.73 -2.33 -5.07
N CYS A 66 -7.76 -2.44 -5.92
CA CYS A 66 -8.47 -1.31 -6.47
C CYS A 66 -9.92 -1.69 -6.72
N SER A 67 -10.84 -0.92 -6.14
CA SER A 67 -12.27 -1.11 -6.33
C SER A 67 -12.93 0.16 -6.87
N PHE A 68 -14.05 -0.01 -7.57
CA PHE A 68 -14.78 1.11 -8.16
C PHE A 68 -16.30 0.96 -8.06
N SER A 69 -17.00 2.08 -8.09
CA SER A 69 -18.47 2.12 -8.08
C SER A 69 -19.04 1.45 -9.33
N VAL A 70 -19.81 0.38 -9.16
CA VAL A 70 -20.60 -0.25 -10.23
C VAL A 70 -22.04 0.24 -10.20
N GLY A 71 -22.69 0.33 -11.36
CA GLY A 71 -24.11 0.66 -11.47
C GLY A 71 -24.99 -0.56 -11.66
N ASN A 72 -26.28 -0.30 -11.84
CA ASN A 72 -27.28 -1.35 -12.09
C ASN A 72 -27.16 -1.96 -13.50
N VAL A 73 -26.48 -1.28 -14.41
CA VAL A 73 -26.24 -1.73 -15.79
C VAL A 73 -24.74 -1.92 -15.99
N TRP A 74 -24.37 -3.09 -16.49
CA TRP A 74 -22.99 -3.46 -16.81
C TRP A 74 -22.78 -3.48 -18.32
N GLN A 75 -21.88 -2.63 -18.83
CA GLN A 75 -21.44 -2.64 -20.23
C GLN A 75 -19.94 -2.97 -20.28
N PRO A 76 -19.58 -4.23 -20.55
CA PRO A 76 -18.19 -4.68 -20.64
C PRO A 76 -17.37 -3.79 -21.59
N GLU A 77 -17.91 -3.38 -22.73
CA GLU A 77 -17.20 -2.65 -23.78
C GLU A 77 -16.74 -1.25 -23.33
N SER A 78 -17.39 -0.69 -22.31
CA SER A 78 -17.08 0.63 -21.76
C SER A 78 -15.95 0.61 -20.73
N ILE A 79 -15.55 -0.57 -20.24
CA ILE A 79 -14.60 -0.67 -19.15
C ILE A 79 -13.17 -0.41 -19.63
N VAL A 80 -12.48 0.49 -18.94
CA VAL A 80 -11.06 0.75 -19.12
C VAL A 80 -10.41 0.69 -17.75
N ILE A 81 -9.48 -0.24 -17.58
CA ILE A 81 -8.65 -0.33 -16.37
C ILE A 81 -7.20 -0.16 -16.80
N THR A 82 -6.48 0.73 -16.14
CA THR A 82 -5.06 0.93 -16.41
C THR A 82 -4.30 1.13 -15.11
N TRP A 83 -3.36 0.23 -14.87
CA TRP A 83 -2.37 0.31 -13.81
C TRP A 83 -1.09 0.91 -14.35
N ARG A 84 -0.60 1.93 -13.64
CA ARG A 84 0.69 2.57 -13.94
C ARG A 84 1.51 2.73 -12.69
N ARG A 85 2.83 2.86 -12.89
CA ARG A 85 3.77 3.30 -11.86
C ARG A 85 4.61 4.41 -12.46
N GLY A 86 4.40 5.64 -12.01
CA GLY A 86 4.94 6.82 -12.70
C GLY A 86 4.50 6.86 -14.18
N LEU A 87 5.48 6.79 -15.08
CA LEU A 87 5.25 6.73 -16.54
C LEU A 87 5.16 5.30 -17.09
N GLU A 88 5.47 4.29 -16.28
CA GLU A 88 5.49 2.90 -16.71
C GLU A 88 4.06 2.33 -16.74
N VAL A 89 3.69 1.71 -17.86
CA VAL A 89 2.44 0.96 -17.97
C VAL A 89 2.65 -0.42 -17.36
N VAL A 90 1.96 -0.67 -16.24
CA VAL A 90 2.03 -1.95 -15.54
C VAL A 90 1.09 -2.96 -16.19
N HIS A 91 -0.15 -2.55 -16.45
CA HIS A 91 -1.16 -3.40 -17.09
C HIS A 91 -2.32 -2.53 -17.60
N SER A 92 -2.88 -2.86 -18.77
CA SER A 92 -4.05 -2.17 -19.33
C SER A 92 -5.08 -3.17 -19.85
N PHE A 93 -6.35 -2.87 -19.62
CA PHE A 93 -7.50 -3.64 -20.09
C PHE A 93 -8.54 -2.70 -20.68
N TYR A 94 -8.94 -2.94 -21.92
CA TYR A 94 -10.03 -2.24 -22.61
C TYR A 94 -10.44 -3.04 -23.86
N LEU A 95 -11.66 -2.80 -24.35
CA LEU A 95 -12.29 -3.61 -25.41
C LEU A 95 -12.35 -5.10 -25.03
N ASN A 96 -12.73 -5.38 -23.77
CA ASN A 96 -12.89 -6.74 -23.22
C ASN A 96 -11.65 -7.64 -23.34
N ARG A 97 -10.45 -7.06 -23.35
CA ARG A 97 -9.19 -7.82 -23.41
C ARG A 97 -8.03 -7.06 -22.78
N ASP A 98 -7.00 -7.82 -22.40
CA ASP A 98 -5.71 -7.26 -21.97
C ASP A 98 -4.99 -6.61 -23.17
N GLN A 99 -4.37 -5.47 -22.92
CA GLN A 99 -3.74 -4.61 -23.94
C GLN A 99 -2.27 -4.43 -23.60
N LEU A 100 -1.52 -5.53 -23.73
CA LEU A 100 -0.16 -5.66 -23.21
C LEU A 100 0.94 -5.14 -24.14
N LYS A 101 0.58 -4.63 -25.33
CA LYS A 101 1.55 -4.16 -26.34
C LYS A 101 2.51 -3.08 -25.81
N HIS A 102 2.03 -2.21 -24.93
CA HIS A 102 2.80 -1.11 -24.35
C HIS A 102 3.15 -1.36 -22.87
N GLN A 103 2.95 -2.59 -22.38
CA GLN A 103 3.35 -2.97 -21.03
C GLN A 103 4.87 -2.82 -20.89
N ASN A 104 5.31 -2.22 -19.80
CA ASN A 104 6.73 -2.15 -19.50
C ASN A 104 7.29 -3.59 -19.37
N PRO A 105 8.43 -3.91 -20.02
CA PRO A 105 9.01 -5.25 -20.03
C PRO A 105 9.16 -5.88 -18.64
N HIS A 106 9.38 -5.08 -17.60
CA HIS A 106 9.51 -5.51 -16.21
C HIS A 106 8.28 -6.27 -15.67
N TYR A 107 7.10 -6.03 -16.24
CA TYR A 107 5.82 -6.58 -15.78
C TYR A 107 5.25 -7.69 -16.68
N VAL A 108 5.92 -7.99 -17.79
CA VAL A 108 5.47 -9.00 -18.75
C VAL A 108 5.39 -10.37 -18.07
N LYS A 109 4.25 -11.05 -18.24
CA LYS A 109 3.91 -12.35 -17.61
C LYS A 109 3.88 -12.35 -16.09
N ARG A 110 3.99 -11.18 -15.45
CA ARG A 110 3.93 -11.05 -13.99
C ARG A 110 2.61 -10.45 -13.50
N THR A 111 1.76 -9.97 -14.40
CA THR A 111 0.54 -9.25 -14.01
C THR A 111 -0.72 -9.85 -14.62
N SER A 112 -1.81 -9.81 -13.86
CA SER A 112 -3.14 -10.22 -14.33
C SER A 112 -4.25 -9.48 -13.57
N LEU A 113 -5.39 -9.27 -14.23
CA LEU A 113 -6.59 -8.70 -13.64
C LEU A 113 -7.66 -9.78 -13.38
N TYR A 114 -8.52 -9.53 -12.40
CA TYR A 114 -9.66 -10.39 -12.08
C TYR A 114 -10.87 -10.08 -12.98
N GLN A 115 -10.78 -10.44 -14.26
CA GLN A 115 -11.77 -10.07 -15.28
C GLN A 115 -13.22 -10.46 -14.91
N SER A 116 -13.43 -11.63 -14.31
CA SER A 116 -14.76 -12.11 -13.89
C SER A 116 -15.37 -11.30 -12.73
N GLU A 117 -14.55 -10.54 -12.00
CA GLU A 117 -14.96 -9.73 -10.85
C GLU A 117 -15.12 -8.24 -11.18
N MET A 118 -14.81 -7.81 -12.41
CA MET A 118 -14.94 -6.42 -12.82
C MET A 118 -16.40 -5.92 -12.73
N GLN A 119 -17.37 -6.76 -13.05
CA GLN A 119 -18.81 -6.45 -12.88
C GLN A 119 -19.23 -6.20 -11.43
N LYS A 120 -18.42 -6.67 -10.46
CA LYS A 120 -18.60 -6.45 -9.03
C LYS A 120 -17.77 -5.26 -8.52
N GLY A 121 -17.12 -4.53 -9.41
CA GLY A 121 -16.31 -3.36 -9.09
C GLY A 121 -14.87 -3.69 -8.72
N ASN A 122 -14.36 -4.87 -9.07
CA ASN A 122 -12.96 -5.21 -8.81
C ASN A 122 -12.07 -4.85 -10.00
N ALA A 123 -11.12 -3.93 -9.80
CA ALA A 123 -10.07 -3.57 -10.74
C ALA A 123 -8.67 -3.93 -10.22
N SER A 124 -8.58 -4.81 -9.21
CA SER A 124 -7.34 -5.18 -8.56
C SER A 124 -6.39 -5.92 -9.49
N LEU A 125 -5.10 -5.67 -9.33
CA LEU A 125 -4.04 -6.28 -10.12
C LEU A 125 -3.30 -7.31 -9.30
N ARG A 126 -3.20 -8.54 -9.78
CA ARG A 126 -2.29 -9.54 -9.23
C ARG A 126 -0.91 -9.34 -9.85
N LEU A 127 0.12 -9.22 -9.02
CA LEU A 127 1.53 -9.11 -9.39
C LEU A 127 2.30 -10.31 -8.82
N GLU A 128 2.98 -11.04 -9.70
CA GLU A 128 3.74 -12.24 -9.40
C GLU A 128 5.23 -11.94 -9.19
N ASN A 129 5.86 -12.74 -8.32
CA ASN A 129 7.30 -12.69 -8.03
C ASN A 129 7.78 -11.27 -7.74
N VAL A 130 7.27 -10.65 -6.67
CA VAL A 130 7.58 -9.25 -6.33
C VAL A 130 9.08 -9.04 -6.11
N THR A 131 9.64 -7.98 -6.68
CA THR A 131 11.04 -7.58 -6.52
C THR A 131 11.15 -6.25 -5.78
N ILE A 132 12.35 -5.91 -5.27
CA ILE A 132 12.59 -4.59 -4.63
C ILE A 132 12.30 -3.45 -5.60
N GLU A 133 12.56 -3.66 -6.88
CA GLU A 133 12.31 -2.67 -7.93
C GLU A 133 10.83 -2.37 -8.08
N ASP A 134 9.91 -3.27 -7.68
CA ASP A 134 8.45 -3.06 -7.78
C ASP A 134 7.93 -1.95 -6.86
N ARG A 135 8.68 -1.53 -5.83
CA ARG A 135 8.29 -0.45 -4.92
C ARG A 135 7.98 0.85 -5.67
N GLY A 136 7.12 1.68 -5.10
CA GLY A 136 6.80 3.00 -5.63
C GLY A 136 5.30 3.30 -5.64
N GLU A 137 4.93 4.42 -6.26
CA GLU A 137 3.54 4.87 -6.30
C GLU A 137 2.79 4.26 -7.49
N TYR A 138 1.78 3.45 -7.18
CA TYR A 138 0.92 2.84 -8.17
C TYR A 138 -0.33 3.68 -8.37
N ILE A 139 -0.71 3.84 -9.64
CA ILE A 139 -1.90 4.54 -10.07
C ILE A 139 -2.87 3.50 -10.62
N CYS A 140 -4.03 3.36 -9.98
CA CYS A 140 -5.17 2.66 -10.56
C CYS A 140 -6.09 3.68 -11.23
N TYR A 141 -6.23 3.60 -12.55
CA TYR A 141 -7.22 4.33 -13.32
C TYR A 141 -8.33 3.37 -13.76
N VAL A 142 -9.58 3.76 -13.51
CA VAL A 142 -10.76 3.03 -13.96
C VAL A 142 -11.72 3.99 -14.64
N SER A 143 -12.26 3.60 -15.78
CA SER A 143 -13.34 4.30 -16.47
C SER A 143 -14.41 3.33 -16.93
N SER A 144 -15.67 3.76 -16.90
CA SER A 144 -16.84 3.01 -17.34
C SER A 144 -17.88 3.98 -17.92
N GLN A 145 -19.02 3.47 -18.40
CA GLN A 145 -20.19 4.28 -18.79
C GLN A 145 -20.66 5.28 -17.72
N ARG A 146 -20.34 5.05 -16.43
CA ARG A 146 -20.74 5.91 -15.31
C ARG A 146 -19.79 7.08 -15.07
N GLY A 147 -18.62 7.07 -15.70
CA GLY A 147 -17.54 8.00 -15.44
C GLY A 147 -16.22 7.27 -15.18
N GLY A 148 -15.21 8.05 -14.82
CA GLY A 148 -13.87 7.55 -14.57
C GLY A 148 -13.19 8.28 -13.42
N GLY A 149 -12.22 7.60 -12.84
CA GLY A 149 -11.48 8.07 -11.68
C GLY A 149 -10.10 7.43 -11.62
N ARG A 150 -9.19 8.09 -10.91
CA ARG A 150 -7.89 7.53 -10.57
C ARG A 150 -7.59 7.70 -9.10
N LYS A 151 -6.89 6.74 -8.54
CA LYS A 151 -6.29 6.84 -7.20
C LYS A 151 -4.86 6.32 -7.22
N ILE A 152 -4.09 6.81 -6.27
CA ILE A 152 -2.66 6.55 -6.15
C ILE A 152 -2.39 6.06 -4.74
N PHE A 153 -1.54 5.06 -4.59
CA PHE A 153 -1.02 4.65 -3.29
C PHE A 153 0.40 4.09 -3.41
N PRO A 154 1.25 4.25 -2.38
CA PRO A 154 2.59 3.68 -2.34
C PRO A 154 2.57 2.19 -2.04
N LEU A 155 3.33 1.42 -2.82
CA LEU A 155 3.71 0.04 -2.57
C LEU A 155 5.11 0.01 -1.95
N LYS A 156 5.21 -0.55 -0.74
CA LYS A 156 6.47 -0.85 -0.08
C LYS A 156 6.77 -2.34 -0.19
N VAL A 157 8.03 -2.67 -0.44
CA VAL A 157 8.52 -4.05 -0.49
C VAL A 157 9.44 -4.27 0.70
N ALA A 158 9.26 -5.39 1.40
CA ALA A 158 10.07 -5.76 2.55
C ALA A 158 10.40 -7.26 2.55
N ALA A 159 11.47 -7.63 3.23
CA ALA A 159 11.92 -8.99 3.45
C ALA A 159 12.31 -9.17 4.92
N LEU A 160 11.94 -10.31 5.50
CA LEU A 160 12.25 -10.63 6.89
C LEU A 160 13.75 -10.87 7.06
N TYR A 161 14.31 -10.41 8.16
CA TYR A 161 15.65 -10.79 8.58
C TYR A 161 15.66 -12.21 9.10
N SER A 162 16.73 -12.93 8.80
CA SER A 162 16.97 -14.27 9.33
C SER A 162 17.27 -14.22 10.83
N GLU A 163 17.06 -15.37 11.48
CA GLU A 163 17.53 -15.59 12.84
C GLU A 163 19.03 -15.25 12.95
N PRO A 164 19.44 -14.41 13.91
CA PRO A 164 20.83 -14.01 14.06
C PRO A 164 21.70 -15.17 14.57
N VAL A 165 22.88 -15.31 13.98
CA VAL A 165 23.94 -16.20 14.45
C VAL A 165 24.85 -15.43 15.40
N LEU A 166 25.04 -15.98 16.60
CA LEU A 166 25.91 -15.44 17.64
C LEU A 166 27.25 -16.17 17.66
N GLN A 167 28.33 -15.40 17.72
CA GLN A 167 29.69 -15.89 17.88
C GLN A 167 30.36 -15.18 19.06
N PHE A 168 31.10 -15.95 19.85
CA PHE A 168 31.78 -15.46 21.05
C PHE A 168 33.28 -15.64 20.89
N SER A 169 34.05 -14.60 21.20
CA SER A 169 35.50 -14.65 21.28
C SER A 169 35.94 -14.16 22.65
N VAL A 170 36.61 -15.03 23.40
CA VAL A 170 37.11 -14.73 24.75
C VAL A 170 38.61 -14.45 24.66
N GLN A 171 39.03 -13.30 25.17
CA GLN A 171 40.43 -12.92 25.33
C GLN A 171 40.70 -12.61 26.81
N PRO A 172 41.98 -12.60 27.25
CA PRO A 172 42.31 -12.17 28.61
C PRO A 172 41.75 -10.77 28.90
N GLY A 173 40.82 -10.69 29.87
CA GLY A 173 40.18 -9.44 30.28
C GLY A 173 39.11 -8.90 29.31
N SER A 174 38.70 -9.64 28.29
CA SER A 174 37.58 -9.18 27.44
C SER A 174 36.80 -10.31 26.79
N VAL A 175 35.51 -10.07 26.54
CA VAL A 175 34.66 -10.94 25.74
C VAL A 175 34.04 -10.13 24.61
N THR A 176 34.17 -10.64 23.41
CA THR A 176 33.58 -10.08 22.20
C THR A 176 32.41 -10.94 21.76
N VAL A 177 31.27 -10.30 21.52
CA VAL A 177 30.07 -10.91 20.97
C VAL A 177 29.86 -10.35 19.57
N LEU A 178 29.90 -11.22 18.57
CA LEU A 178 29.56 -10.90 17.19
C LEU A 178 28.18 -11.48 16.87
N LEU A 179 27.29 -10.63 16.39
CA LEU A 179 26.00 -11.02 15.86
C LEU A 179 25.95 -10.80 14.36
N THR A 180 25.47 -11.79 13.62
CA THR A 180 25.22 -11.68 12.19
C THR A 180 23.80 -12.10 11.82
N SER A 181 23.09 -11.31 11.02
CA SER A 181 21.76 -11.62 10.50
C SER A 181 21.68 -11.13 9.06
N GLY A 182 20.87 -11.74 8.20
CA GLY A 182 20.86 -11.40 6.78
C GLY A 182 19.53 -11.59 6.08
N GLY A 183 19.54 -11.26 4.79
CA GLY A 183 18.41 -11.45 3.89
C GLY A 183 17.23 -10.51 4.09
N GLY A 184 17.38 -9.47 4.92
CA GLY A 184 16.28 -8.56 5.25
C GLY A 184 16.22 -7.32 4.36
N PHE A 185 15.05 -6.69 4.27
CA PHE A 185 14.84 -5.42 3.58
C PHE A 185 13.59 -4.72 4.15
N PRO A 186 13.55 -3.39 4.30
CA PRO A 186 14.66 -2.43 4.15
C PRO A 186 15.72 -2.59 5.25
N ALA A 187 16.67 -1.65 5.36
CA ALA A 187 17.66 -1.64 6.43
C ALA A 187 16.97 -1.69 7.81
N PRO A 188 17.50 -2.45 8.80
CA PRO A 188 16.83 -2.63 10.07
C PRO A 188 17.24 -1.53 11.05
N THR A 189 16.49 -1.41 12.15
CA THR A 189 16.97 -0.73 13.36
C THR A 189 17.55 -1.77 14.32
N LEU A 190 18.64 -1.40 15.00
CA LEU A 190 19.37 -2.28 15.91
C LEU A 190 19.48 -1.61 17.27
N SER A 191 19.43 -2.42 18.33
CA SER A 191 19.71 -1.96 19.68
C SER A 191 20.44 -3.02 20.49
N TRP A 192 21.43 -2.60 21.27
CA TRP A 192 22.10 -3.42 22.28
C TRP A 192 21.84 -2.83 23.65
N LEU A 193 21.31 -3.63 24.56
CA LEU A 193 21.01 -3.20 25.93
C LEU A 193 21.77 -4.06 26.94
N GLN A 194 22.23 -3.46 28.03
CA GLN A 194 22.69 -4.16 29.22
C GLN A 194 21.82 -3.73 30.41
N GLY A 195 20.83 -4.55 30.75
CA GLY A 195 19.76 -4.13 31.67
C GLY A 195 18.97 -2.95 31.10
N HIS A 196 19.16 -1.75 31.67
CA HIS A 196 18.53 -0.51 31.22
C HIS A 196 19.47 0.41 30.41
N GLU A 197 20.75 0.08 30.32
CA GLU A 197 21.75 0.88 29.61
C GLU A 197 21.74 0.55 28.11
N ASP A 198 21.77 1.58 27.26
CA ASP A 198 21.88 1.43 25.82
C ASP A 198 23.35 1.48 25.38
N LEU A 199 23.84 0.34 24.89
CA LEU A 199 25.20 0.14 24.42
C LEU A 199 25.31 0.20 22.88
N THR A 200 24.24 0.57 22.17
CA THR A 200 24.20 0.53 20.70
C THR A 200 25.34 1.33 20.07
N ASN A 201 25.65 2.51 20.63
CA ASN A 201 26.75 3.37 20.16
C ASN A 201 28.15 2.85 20.51
N SER A 202 28.26 1.89 21.43
CA SER A 202 29.50 1.21 21.80
C SER A 202 29.79 -0.01 20.92
N THR A 203 28.92 -0.31 19.94
CA THR A 203 29.09 -1.44 19.03
C THR A 203 29.72 -1.05 17.70
N GLU A 204 30.50 -1.96 17.14
CA GLU A 204 30.93 -1.88 15.75
C GLU A 204 29.88 -2.55 14.87
N THR A 205 28.94 -1.74 14.38
CA THR A 205 27.87 -2.21 13.51
C THR A 205 28.19 -1.93 12.04
N ARG A 206 28.09 -2.98 11.22
CA ARG A 206 28.23 -2.92 9.77
C ARG A 206 26.97 -3.45 9.09
N LEU A 207 26.39 -2.59 8.25
CA LEU A 207 25.33 -2.95 7.33
C LEU A 207 25.92 -3.08 5.92
N THR A 208 25.79 -4.25 5.31
CA THR A 208 26.13 -4.46 3.91
C THR A 208 24.87 -4.75 3.11
N ARG A 209 24.89 -4.39 1.83
CA ARG A 209 23.81 -4.69 0.90
C ARG A 209 24.36 -5.62 -0.17
N ASP A 210 23.70 -6.76 -0.35
CA ASP A 210 24.00 -7.69 -1.43
C ASP A 210 23.67 -7.05 -2.78
N THR A 211 24.61 -7.08 -3.72
CA THR A 211 24.48 -6.37 -5.01
C THR A 211 23.51 -7.04 -5.98
N LEU A 212 23.28 -8.35 -5.82
CA LEU A 212 22.41 -9.13 -6.70
C LEU A 212 20.95 -9.07 -6.23
N SER A 213 20.71 -9.37 -4.96
CA SER A 213 19.37 -9.40 -4.37
C SER A 213 18.90 -8.04 -3.86
N GLY A 214 19.82 -7.12 -3.56
CA GLY A 214 19.52 -5.83 -2.93
C GLY A 214 19.18 -5.94 -1.43
N LEU A 215 19.27 -7.15 -0.84
CA LEU A 215 18.97 -7.42 0.57
C LEU A 215 20.11 -6.97 1.49
N TYR A 216 19.76 -6.67 2.73
CA TYR A 216 20.69 -6.24 3.76
C TYR A 216 21.18 -7.40 4.62
N ASN A 217 22.48 -7.38 4.90
CA ASN A 217 23.13 -8.19 5.90
C ASN A 217 23.71 -7.29 6.99
N VAL A 218 23.57 -7.75 8.23
CA VAL A 218 23.94 -7.05 9.44
C VAL A 218 25.04 -7.83 10.13
N SER A 219 26.07 -7.13 10.55
CA SER A 219 27.09 -7.58 11.48
C SER A 219 27.18 -6.56 12.60
N SER A 220 27.08 -6.96 13.86
CA SER A 220 27.21 -6.06 15.00
C SER A 220 28.06 -6.70 16.07
N THR A 221 29.14 -6.01 16.44
CA THR A 221 30.15 -6.51 17.39
C THR A 221 30.11 -5.66 18.66
N LEU A 222 29.98 -6.30 19.82
CA LEU A 222 30.09 -5.67 21.13
C LEU A 222 31.24 -6.32 21.91
N THR A 223 32.15 -5.49 22.44
CA THR A 223 33.28 -5.93 23.26
C THR A 223 33.14 -5.42 24.68
N LEU A 224 33.07 -6.34 25.64
CA LEU A 224 33.04 -6.06 27.07
C LEU A 224 34.45 -6.22 27.65
N LYS A 225 34.93 -5.20 28.38
CA LYS A 225 36.32 -5.11 28.88
C LYS A 225 36.52 -5.57 30.33
N ASP A 226 35.52 -6.23 30.92
CA ASP A 226 35.59 -6.79 32.26
C ASP A 226 34.98 -8.19 32.25
N ASN A 227 35.66 -9.16 32.87
CA ASN A 227 35.17 -10.53 33.07
C ASN A 227 34.09 -10.59 34.17
N SER A 228 33.15 -9.65 34.15
CA SER A 228 32.02 -9.58 35.06
C SER A 228 30.77 -10.15 34.40
N ASN A 229 29.91 -10.77 35.19
CA ASN A 229 28.66 -11.31 34.68
C ASN A 229 27.82 -10.19 34.05
N ALA A 230 27.38 -10.41 32.82
CA ALA A 230 26.62 -9.43 32.06
C ALA A 230 25.39 -10.10 31.44
N THR A 231 24.27 -9.38 31.41
CA THR A 231 23.08 -9.78 30.66
C THR A 231 22.82 -8.74 29.59
N LEU A 232 22.97 -9.15 28.35
CA LEU A 232 22.80 -8.34 27.16
C LEU A 232 21.48 -8.67 26.48
N SER A 233 20.87 -7.69 25.83
CA SER A 233 19.74 -7.87 24.94
C SER A 233 20.05 -7.23 23.59
N PHE A 234 20.12 -8.04 22.55
CA PHE A 234 20.15 -7.56 21.18
C PHE A 234 18.72 -7.48 20.63
N ILE A 235 18.41 -6.42 19.91
CA ILE A 235 17.12 -6.20 19.27
C ILE A 235 17.36 -5.80 17.82
N LEU A 236 16.74 -6.50 16.87
CA LEU A 236 16.67 -6.13 15.46
C LEU A 236 15.21 -5.94 15.08
N LYS A 237 14.87 -4.82 14.42
CA LYS A 237 13.52 -4.56 13.93
C LYS A 237 13.45 -4.28 12.44
N ASN A 238 12.44 -4.86 11.80
CA ASN A 238 11.95 -4.47 10.49
C ASN A 238 10.55 -3.85 10.68
N GLU A 239 10.49 -2.52 10.64
CA GLU A 239 9.27 -1.75 10.90
C GLU A 239 8.17 -2.00 9.86
N ASP A 240 8.53 -2.21 8.59
CA ASP A 240 7.54 -2.40 7.53
C ASP A 240 6.79 -3.74 7.68
N LEU A 241 7.47 -4.78 8.20
CA LEU A 241 6.88 -6.09 8.47
C LEU A 241 6.50 -6.32 9.94
N ILE A 242 6.69 -5.32 10.81
CA ILE A 242 6.46 -5.43 12.26
C ILE A 242 7.23 -6.65 12.82
N GLN A 243 8.44 -6.89 12.32
CA GLN A 243 9.31 -7.96 12.80
C GLN A 243 10.20 -7.41 13.91
N GLU A 244 10.17 -8.04 15.09
CA GLU A 244 11.14 -7.81 16.16
C GLU A 244 11.85 -9.13 16.49
N ILE A 245 13.18 -9.15 16.36
CA ILE A 245 14.02 -10.26 16.81
C ILE A 245 14.77 -9.79 18.05
N ARG A 246 14.49 -10.40 19.20
CA ARG A 246 15.14 -10.09 20.48
C ARG A 246 15.95 -11.27 20.99
N ARG A 247 17.23 -11.08 21.26
CA ARG A 247 18.11 -12.12 21.83
C ARG A 247 18.71 -11.68 23.14
N ASN A 248 18.37 -12.41 24.18
CA ASN A 248 18.91 -12.22 25.52
C ASN A 248 20.14 -13.13 25.66
N ILE A 249 21.28 -12.55 26.05
CA ILE A 249 22.57 -13.21 26.11
C ILE A 249 23.09 -13.04 27.52
N SER A 250 23.36 -14.15 28.21
CA SER A 250 23.94 -14.13 29.55
C SER A 250 25.38 -14.61 29.48
N LEU A 251 26.30 -13.74 29.88
CA LEU A 251 27.72 -14.04 30.05
C LEU A 251 27.97 -14.31 31.53
N LEU A 252 28.39 -15.53 31.83
CA LEU A 252 28.69 -15.97 33.19
C LEU A 252 30.18 -16.32 33.27
N PHE A 253 30.91 -15.61 34.11
CA PHE A 253 32.30 -15.86 34.41
C PHE A 253 32.38 -16.64 35.73
N GLY A 254 32.94 -17.86 35.66
CA GLY A 254 33.25 -18.66 36.84
C GLY A 254 34.40 -18.04 37.63
N ARG A 255 34.31 -18.12 38.96
CA ARG A 255 35.43 -17.78 39.87
C ARG A 255 36.54 -18.82 39.80
#